data_AF-A0AA51M4M1-F1
#
_entry.id   AF-A0AA51M4M1-F1
#
_cell.length_a   1.000
_cell.length_b   1.000
_cell.length_c   1.000
_cell.angle_alpha   90.00
_cell.angle_beta   90.00
_cell.angle_gamma   90.00
#
_symmetry.space_group_name_H-M   'P 1'
#
loop_
_entity.id
_entity.type
_entity.pdbx_description
1 polymer ?
#
loop_
_entity_poly.entity_id
_entity_poly.type
_entity_poly.pdbx_seq_one_letter_code
_entity_poly.pdbx_strand_id
1 'polypeptide(L)'
;MNDLIQDYLGDKNEGLKPLVTFFLNLVMQYESEQQAGAKRYERTKDRVARRNGSKPRTLLTKLGTLTLTKPEFREKSFEPAVFVKYSRVEQALINAILKSYI
;
A
#
# COMPACT_ATOMS: atom_id res chain seq x y z
N MET A 1 9.86 0.05 -12.12
CA MET A 1 10.24 0.64 -10.81
C MET A 1 11.17 1.83 -10.99
N ASN A 2 12.18 1.74 -11.87
CA ASN A 2 12.96 2.90 -12.32
C ASN A 2 12.10 3.95 -13.03
N ASP A 3 11.09 3.52 -13.80
CA ASP A 3 10.23 4.45 -14.56
C ASP A 3 9.43 5.39 -13.64
N LEU A 4 8.93 4.90 -12.50
CA LEU A 4 8.19 5.72 -11.52
C LEU A 4 9.06 6.81 -10.88
N ILE A 5 10.35 6.53 -10.70
CA ILE A 5 11.29 7.50 -10.14
C ILE A 5 11.69 8.52 -11.22
N GLN A 6 11.88 8.07 -12.45
CA GLN A 6 12.10 8.97 -13.59
C GLN A 6 10.92 9.91 -13.80
N ASP A 7 9.69 9.40 -13.69
CA ASP A 7 8.46 10.21 -13.76
C ASP A 7 8.40 11.26 -12.63
N TYR A 8 8.80 10.89 -11.40
CA TYR A 8 8.88 11.84 -10.28
C TYR A 8 9.96 12.91 -10.46
N LEU A 9 11.13 12.53 -11.00
CA LEU A 9 12.22 13.46 -11.27
C LEU A 9 11.89 14.41 -12.44
N GLY A 10 11.04 13.98 -13.38
CA GLY A 10 10.51 14.81 -14.47
C GLY A 10 9.42 15.77 -14.02
N ASP A 11 8.35 15.26 -13.40
CA ASP A 11 7.28 16.06 -12.79
C ASP A 11 6.97 15.56 -11.37
N LYS A 12 7.30 16.42 -10.39
CA LYS A 12 7.16 16.11 -8.97
C LYS A 12 5.72 15.84 -8.55
N ASN A 13 4.74 16.53 -9.14
CA ASN A 13 3.34 16.37 -8.73
C ASN A 13 2.70 15.16 -9.41
N GLU A 14 3.02 14.93 -10.68
CA GLU A 14 2.45 13.82 -11.45
C GLU A 14 3.07 12.47 -11.04
N GLY A 15 4.38 12.42 -10.77
CA GLY A 15 5.07 11.19 -10.35
C GLY A 15 4.86 10.80 -8.88
N LEU A 16 4.47 11.75 -8.00
CA LEU A 16 4.28 11.45 -6.58
C LEU A 16 3.02 10.63 -6.31
N LYS A 17 1.94 10.88 -7.07
CA LYS A 17 0.68 10.15 -6.95
C LYS A 17 0.82 8.64 -7.19
N PRO A 18 1.42 8.16 -8.30
CA PRO A 18 1.62 6.74 -8.52
C PRO A 18 2.67 6.14 -7.56
N LEU A 19 3.68 6.91 -7.14
CA LEU A 19 4.67 6.45 -6.14
C LEU A 19 4.01 6.15 -4.79
N VAL A 20 3.22 7.09 -4.26
CA VAL A 20 2.48 6.91 -3.00
C VAL A 20 1.48 5.77 -3.14
N THR A 21 0.77 5.69 -4.26
CA THR A 21 -0.17 4.59 -4.55
C THR A 21 0.52 3.23 -4.51
N PHE A 22 1.67 3.10 -5.17
CA PHE A 22 2.48 1.89 -5.18
C PHE A 22 2.92 1.50 -3.77
N PHE A 23 3.47 2.46 -3.03
CA PHE A 23 3.93 2.24 -1.66
C PHE A 23 2.80 1.77 -0.74
N LEU A 24 1.64 2.43 -0.79
CA LEU A 24 0.47 2.04 0.02
C LEU A 24 -0.03 0.63 -0.31
N ASN A 25 -0.02 0.24 -1.58
CA ASN A 25 -0.38 -1.11 -1.98
C ASN A 25 0.65 -2.15 -1.47
N LEU A 26 1.93 -1.81 -1.48
CA LEU A 26 2.99 -2.66 -0.95
C LEU A 26 2.84 -2.85 0.57
N VAL A 27 2.58 -1.78 1.31
CA VAL A 27 2.35 -1.87 2.76
C VAL A 27 1.11 -2.70 3.07
N MET A 28 0.00 -2.52 2.34
CA MET A 28 -1.18 -3.37 2.50
C MET A 28 -0.89 -4.85 2.22
N GLN A 29 -0.06 -5.13 1.21
CA GLN A 29 0.35 -6.49 0.92
C GLN A 29 1.15 -7.09 2.09
N TYR A 30 2.09 -6.33 2.64
CA TYR A 30 2.84 -6.76 3.82
C TYR A 30 1.92 -6.98 5.03
N GLU A 31 1.03 -6.03 5.34
CA GLU A 31 0.03 -6.19 6.41
C GLU A 31 -0.84 -7.43 6.19
N SER A 32 -1.17 -7.76 4.93
CA SER A 32 -1.96 -8.95 4.63
C SER A 32 -1.21 -10.25 4.94
N GLU A 33 0.10 -10.30 4.73
CA GLU A 33 0.93 -11.46 5.07
C GLU A 33 1.02 -11.63 6.58
N GLN A 34 1.20 -10.53 7.31
CA GLN A 34 1.21 -10.52 8.78
C GLN A 34 -0.14 -10.97 9.36
N GLN A 35 -1.26 -10.46 8.83
CA GLN A 35 -2.60 -10.84 9.29
C GLN A 35 -3.00 -12.27 8.92
N ALA A 36 -2.43 -12.81 7.84
CA ALA A 36 -2.61 -14.20 7.44
C ALA A 36 -1.71 -15.16 8.24
N GLY A 37 -0.65 -14.66 8.87
CA GLY A 37 0.39 -15.46 9.54
C GLY A 37 1.26 -16.25 8.55
N ALA A 38 1.27 -15.86 7.27
CA ALA A 38 1.97 -16.59 6.22
C ALA A 38 2.17 -15.71 4.98
N LYS A 39 3.30 -15.90 4.30
CA LYS A 39 3.54 -15.32 2.98
C LYS A 39 2.70 -15.99 1.91
N ARG A 40 2.68 -15.38 0.72
CA ARG A 40 2.02 -15.94 -0.46
C ARG A 40 2.61 -17.32 -0.80
N TYR A 41 1.74 -18.30 -1.01
CA TYR A 41 2.07 -19.71 -1.30
C TYR A 41 2.83 -20.47 -0.21
N GLU A 42 3.17 -19.84 0.91
CA GLU A 42 3.81 -20.51 2.04
C GLU A 42 2.87 -21.54 2.68
N ARG A 43 3.41 -22.70 3.06
CA ARG A 43 2.66 -23.73 3.80
C ARG A 43 3.13 -23.69 5.25
N THR A 44 2.30 -23.15 6.12
CA THR A 44 2.54 -23.14 7.57
C THR A 44 1.27 -23.54 8.32
N LYS A 45 1.45 -24.10 9.52
CA LYS A 45 0.36 -24.43 10.43
C LYS A 45 -0.23 -23.18 11.09
N ASP A 46 0.54 -22.10 11.15
CA ASP A 46 0.14 -20.83 11.78
C ASP A 46 -0.75 -19.95 10.88
N ARG A 47 -1.08 -20.42 9.66
CA ARG A 47 -1.89 -19.66 8.71
C ARG A 47 -3.33 -19.58 9.19
N VAL A 48 -3.78 -18.36 9.47
CA VAL A 48 -5.14 -18.08 9.94
C VAL A 48 -6.09 -17.58 8.83
N ALA A 49 -5.57 -17.14 7.69
CA ALA A 49 -6.39 -16.66 6.58
C ALA A 49 -5.71 -16.87 5.21
N ARG A 50 -6.53 -16.98 4.16
CA ARG A 50 -6.11 -17.09 2.75
C ARG A 50 -6.61 -15.88 1.98
N ARG A 51 -5.73 -15.30 1.17
CA ARG A 51 -6.09 -14.19 0.27
C ARG A 51 -7.04 -14.68 -0.83
N ASN A 52 -8.08 -13.89 -1.09
CA ASN A 52 -9.11 -14.15 -2.10
C ASN A 52 -9.25 -12.94 -3.03
N GLY A 53 -8.16 -12.61 -3.73
CA GLY A 53 -8.12 -11.45 -4.62
C GLY A 53 -7.95 -10.12 -3.89
N SER A 54 -8.48 -9.06 -4.53
CA SER A 54 -8.41 -7.69 -4.06
C SER A 54 -9.58 -6.88 -4.62
N LYS A 55 -10.01 -5.85 -3.88
CA LYS A 55 -11.01 -4.89 -4.35
C LYS A 55 -10.42 -3.49 -4.48
N PRO A 56 -10.87 -2.70 -5.47
CA PRO A 56 -10.48 -1.30 -5.55
C PRO A 56 -11.03 -0.54 -4.34
N ARG A 57 -10.21 0.35 -3.77
CA ARG A 57 -10.60 1.25 -2.69
C ARG A 57 -10.06 2.64 -2.97
N THR A 58 -10.92 3.63 -2.85
CA THR A 58 -10.55 5.03 -3.02
C THR A 58 -10.04 5.64 -1.72
N LEU A 59 -8.94 6.39 -1.79
CA LEU A 59 -8.41 7.20 -0.69
C LEU A 59 -8.28 8.65 -1.16
N LEU A 60 -8.90 9.58 -0.43
CA LEU A 60 -8.78 11.01 -0.69
C LEU A 60 -7.51 11.53 0.00
N THR A 61 -6.64 12.15 -0.77
CA THR A 61 -5.36 12.72 -0.32
C THR A 61 -5.19 14.13 -0.87
N LYS A 62 -4.21 14.90 -0.39
CA LYS A 62 -3.94 16.24 -0.94
C LYS A 62 -3.43 16.18 -2.38
N LEU A 63 -2.82 15.06 -2.76
CA LEU A 63 -2.41 14.74 -4.14
C LEU A 63 -3.60 14.31 -5.03
N GLY A 64 -4.83 14.42 -4.50
CA GLY A 64 -6.07 14.01 -5.14
C GLY A 64 -6.50 12.60 -4.77
N THR A 65 -7.34 12.03 -5.61
CA THR A 65 -7.95 10.71 -5.40
C THR A 65 -6.99 9.59 -5.79
N LEU A 66 -6.64 8.72 -4.84
CA LEU A 66 -5.84 7.51 -5.06
C LEU A 66 -6.75 6.29 -5.15
N THR A 67 -6.47 5.40 -6.11
CA THR A 67 -7.14 4.10 -6.24
C THR A 67 -6.19 3.01 -5.80
N LEU A 68 -6.54 2.33 -4.70
CA LEU A 68 -5.72 1.32 -4.04
C LEU A 68 -6.31 -0.07 -4.25
N THR A 69 -5.47 -1.10 -4.20
CA THR A 69 -5.86 -2.50 -4.36
C THR A 69 -5.95 -3.19 -3.00
N LYS A 70 -7.07 -3.02 -2.30
CA LYS A 70 -7.28 -3.58 -0.96
C LYS A 70 -7.31 -5.11 -1.03
N PRO A 71 -6.41 -5.83 -0.33
CA PRO A 71 -6.48 -7.28 -0.23
C PRO A 71 -7.79 -7.76 0.42
N GLU A 72 -8.27 -8.92 0.00
CA GLU A 72 -9.39 -9.60 0.65
C GLU A 72 -8.95 -10.97 1.19
N PHE A 73 -9.51 -11.38 2.34
CA PHE A 73 -9.37 -12.75 2.82
C PHE A 73 -10.68 -13.50 2.65
N ARG A 74 -10.58 -14.83 2.58
CA ARG A 74 -11.75 -15.71 2.50
C ARG A 74 -12.41 -15.86 3.87
N GLU A 75 -11.62 -15.92 4.93
CA GLU A 75 -12.06 -16.28 6.28
C GLU A 75 -12.45 -15.05 7.13
N LYS A 76 -11.92 -13.86 6.82
CA LYS A 76 -12.18 -12.63 7.59
C LYS A 76 -12.05 -11.37 6.73
N SER A 77 -12.44 -10.22 7.29
CA SER A 77 -12.16 -8.94 6.64
C SER A 77 -10.69 -8.55 6.80
N PHE A 78 -10.10 -7.97 5.75
CA PHE A 78 -8.79 -7.33 5.86
C PHE A 78 -8.93 -5.97 6.55
N GLU A 79 -8.16 -5.79 7.62
CA GLU A 79 -8.16 -4.59 8.48
C GLU A 79 -6.85 -3.81 8.28
N PRO A 80 -6.79 -2.87 7.34
CA PRO A 80 -5.58 -2.10 7.08
C PRO A 80 -5.27 -1.16 8.26
N ALA A 81 -4.10 -1.31 8.87
CA ALA A 81 -3.65 -0.38 9.92
C ALA A 81 -3.18 0.95 9.32
N VAL A 82 -2.74 0.88 8.07
CA VAL A 82 -2.18 1.98 7.32
C VAL A 82 -3.15 3.16 7.17
N PHE A 83 -4.42 2.92 6.83
CA PHE A 83 -5.37 4.00 6.50
C PHE A 83 -5.88 4.81 7.69
N VAL A 84 -5.89 4.23 8.90
CA VAL A 84 -6.33 4.95 10.10
C VAL A 84 -5.37 6.11 10.43
N LYS A 85 -4.09 5.98 10.06
CA LYS A 85 -3.06 6.99 10.31
C LYS A 85 -2.94 8.05 9.20
N TYR A 86 -3.30 7.75 7.96
CA TYR A 86 -2.93 8.57 6.81
C TYR A 86 -3.67 9.89 6.64
N SER A 87 -4.90 10.02 7.16
CA SER A 87 -5.64 11.28 7.02
C SER A 87 -4.93 12.51 7.63
N ARG A 88 -3.93 12.31 8.52
CA ARG A 88 -3.26 13.41 9.25
C ARG A 88 -1.76 13.55 9.01
N VAL A 89 -1.07 12.58 8.38
CA VAL A 89 0.41 12.46 8.41
C VAL A 89 1.07 12.46 7.01
N GLU A 90 0.34 12.90 5.98
CA GLU A 90 0.72 12.77 4.56
C GLU A 90 2.12 13.31 4.20
N GLN A 91 2.49 14.52 4.66
CA GLN A 91 3.78 15.13 4.30
C GLN A 91 5.00 14.45 4.93
N ALA A 92 4.88 13.99 6.17
CA ALA A 92 5.97 13.27 6.84
C ALA A 92 6.25 11.93 6.14
N LEU A 93 5.19 11.26 5.65
CA LEU A 93 5.33 10.03 4.88
C LEU A 93 5.96 10.28 3.51
N ILE A 94 5.50 11.28 2.76
CA ILE A 94 6.10 11.65 1.47
C ILE A 94 7.61 11.84 1.64
N ASN A 95 8.02 12.58 2.67
CA ASN A 95 9.44 12.77 2.97
C ASN A 95 10.15 11.47 3.36
N ALA A 96 9.52 10.57 4.12
CA ALA A 96 10.12 9.29 4.50
C ALA A 96 10.29 8.34 3.31
N ILE A 97 9.29 8.27 2.43
CA ILE A 97 9.33 7.54 1.16
C ILE A 97 10.50 8.07 0.33
N LEU A 98 10.54 9.38 0.05
CA LEU A 98 11.62 10.00 -0.73
C LEU A 98 13.02 9.76 -0.14
N LYS A 99 13.19 9.92 1.18
CA LYS A 99 14.46 9.65 1.87
C LYS A 99 14.88 8.19 1.83
N SER A 100 13.96 7.24 1.67
CA SER A 100 14.33 5.83 1.52
C SER A 100 14.88 5.49 0.12
N TYR A 101 14.68 6.38 -0.85
CA TYR A 101 15.11 6.19 -2.24
C TYR A 101 16.36 6.99 -2.63
N ILE A 102 16.76 8.00 -1.85
CA ILE A 102 17.98 8.83 -2.02
C ILE A 102 19.05 8.35 -1.06
#